data_AF-A0A2A2LT68-F1
#
_entry.id   AF-A0A2A2LT68-F1
#
_cell.length_a   1.000
_cell.length_b   1.000
_cell.length_c   1.000
_cell.angle_alpha   90.00
_cell.angle_beta   90.00
_cell.angle_gamma   90.00
#
_symmetry.space_group_name_H-M   'P 1'
#
loop_
_entity.id
_entity.type
_entity.pdbx_description
1 polymer ?
#
loop_
_entity_poly.entity_id
_entity_poly.type
_entity_poly.pdbx_seq_one_letter_code
_entity_poly.pdbx_strand_id
1 'polypeptide(L)'
;MENTTLPDVIFSMLVHLAVANLSTKRHHDCETTLRLRKFVEAVLDYTKAPLVDIIGHSMGVTLARKIIQGGKINENERTYCDLGEALNNRVLVFLAISGANYGLCFCSSPASIKYPTCNHYTGFWSGDATVMKKNSAGNTICTIHNTANGTTQRPVYSEYLMELNKKGAPKEAAFLFSVWSLDDDLISNDDYVYGKPTSHVPHSDGSLVYTTIGHMATKDETASDQFWIISKQKLP
;
A
#
# COMPACT_ATOMS: atom_id res chain seq x y z
N MET A 1 18.05 -22.59 -33.19
CA MET A 1 16.86 -21.73 -33.32
C MET A 1 16.13 -21.80 -31.98
N GLU A 2 16.60 -21.03 -31.01
CA GLU A 2 15.91 -20.87 -29.73
C GLU A 2 15.29 -19.49 -29.80
N ASN A 3 14.00 -19.47 -30.13
CA ASN A 3 13.22 -18.27 -30.33
C ASN A 3 12.88 -17.73 -28.93
N THR A 4 13.81 -17.00 -28.31
CA THR A 4 13.52 -16.17 -27.14
C THR A 4 12.74 -14.95 -27.62
N THR A 5 11.47 -15.16 -27.96
CA THR A 5 10.49 -14.09 -28.00
C THR A 5 10.44 -13.50 -26.60
N LEU A 6 10.88 -12.24 -26.47
CA LEU A 6 10.51 -11.39 -25.34
C LEU A 6 9.01 -11.61 -25.05
N PRO A 7 8.58 -11.87 -23.80
CA PRO A 7 7.17 -12.01 -23.52
C PRO A 7 6.48 -10.72 -23.94
N ASP A 8 5.34 -10.88 -24.61
CA ASP A 8 4.50 -9.81 -25.17
C ASP A 8 4.49 -8.58 -24.26
N VAL A 9 5.03 -7.47 -24.76
CA VAL A 9 5.31 -6.18 -24.09
C VAL A 9 4.57 -5.99 -22.75
N ILE A 10 5.23 -6.35 -21.65
CA ILE A 10 4.80 -6.03 -20.29
C ILE A 10 5.56 -4.78 -19.85
N PHE A 11 4.85 -3.68 -19.56
CA PHE A 11 5.45 -2.50 -18.96
C PHE A 11 5.34 -2.59 -17.45
N SER A 12 6.48 -2.51 -16.76
CA SER A 12 6.54 -2.45 -15.30
C SER A 12 6.77 -1.02 -14.84
N MET A 13 5.84 -0.50 -14.03
CA MET A 13 5.92 0.85 -13.48
C MET A 13 6.20 0.81 -11.97
N LEU A 14 7.27 1.48 -11.54
CA LEU A 14 7.49 1.76 -10.12
C LEU A 14 6.75 3.03 -9.69
N VAL A 15 5.73 2.90 -8.85
CA VAL A 15 5.11 4.03 -8.13
C VAL A 15 5.92 4.29 -6.87
N HIS A 16 6.71 5.36 -6.88
CA HIS A 16 7.54 5.75 -5.75
C HIS A 16 7.28 7.20 -5.32
N LEU A 17 6.95 7.39 -4.05
CA LEU A 17 6.85 8.70 -3.40
C LEU A 17 7.51 8.63 -2.03
N ALA A 18 8.84 8.52 -2.00
CA ALA A 18 9.60 8.77 -0.78
C ALA A 18 10.71 9.79 -1.06
N VAL A 19 10.42 11.07 -0.82
CA VAL A 19 11.46 12.05 -0.50
C VAL A 19 11.39 12.23 1.01
N ALA A 20 12.35 11.66 1.74
CA ALA A 20 12.34 11.57 3.21
C ALA A 20 12.14 12.94 3.91
N ASN A 21 12.64 14.04 3.31
CA ASN A 21 12.49 15.40 3.85
C ASN A 21 11.08 16.02 3.71
N LEU A 22 10.18 15.38 2.96
CA LEU A 22 8.80 15.86 2.75
C LEU A 22 7.73 14.83 3.14
N SER A 23 8.10 13.60 3.50
CA SER A 23 7.16 12.49 3.74
C SER A 23 6.05 12.84 4.75
N THR A 24 6.40 13.54 5.83
CA THR A 24 5.44 13.99 6.86
C THR A 24 4.40 14.99 6.35
N LYS A 25 4.70 15.70 5.25
CA LYS A 25 3.81 16.66 4.58
C LYS A 25 3.01 16.03 3.44
N ARG A 26 3.29 14.78 3.07
CA ARG A 26 2.57 14.08 2.01
C ARG A 26 1.34 13.38 2.57
N HIS A 27 0.27 13.35 1.79
CA HIS A 27 -0.89 12.52 2.00
C HIS A 27 -1.39 12.05 0.63
N HIS A 28 -2.47 11.27 0.60
CA HIS A 28 -3.06 10.79 -0.65
C HIS A 28 -3.96 11.86 -1.26
N ASP A 29 -3.35 12.95 -1.74
CA ASP A 29 -4.05 14.07 -2.37
C ASP A 29 -4.55 13.74 -3.78
N CYS A 30 -5.58 14.48 -4.21
CA CYS A 30 -6.24 14.29 -5.49
C CYS A 30 -5.32 14.56 -6.67
N GLU A 31 -4.49 15.61 -6.60
CA GLU A 31 -3.58 15.99 -7.69
C GLU A 31 -2.59 14.86 -8.01
N THR A 32 -1.90 14.35 -6.98
CA THR A 32 -0.93 13.27 -7.10
C THR A 32 -1.61 11.99 -7.58
N THR A 33 -2.75 11.63 -7.00
CA THR A 33 -3.39 10.35 -7.31
C THR A 33 -4.00 10.35 -8.71
N LEU A 34 -4.60 11.47 -9.15
CA LEU A 34 -5.06 11.64 -10.53
C LEU A 34 -3.90 11.60 -11.53
N ARG A 35 -2.77 12.24 -11.21
CA ARG A 35 -1.59 12.23 -12.07
C ARG A 35 -1.05 10.81 -12.26
N LEU A 36 -0.96 10.02 -11.18
CA LEU A 36 -0.54 8.62 -11.24
C LEU A 36 -1.52 7.77 -12.04
N ARG A 37 -2.84 7.97 -11.84
CA ARG A 37 -3.88 7.28 -12.61
C ARG A 37 -3.74 7.56 -14.11
N LYS A 38 -3.61 8.84 -14.48
CA LYS A 38 -3.44 9.26 -15.89
C LYS A 38 -2.15 8.73 -16.49
N PHE A 39 -1.09 8.60 -15.70
CA PHE A 39 0.16 8.02 -16.17
C PHE A 39 0.00 6.52 -16.50
N VAL A 40 -0.69 5.74 -15.67
CA VAL A 40 -1.01 4.32 -15.99
C VAL A 40 -1.83 4.20 -17.27
N GLU A 41 -2.87 5.03 -17.40
CA GLU A 41 -3.69 5.06 -18.62
C GLU A 41 -2.85 5.43 -19.85
N ALA A 42 -1.97 6.44 -19.75
CA ALA A 42 -1.09 6.84 -20.84
C ALA A 42 -0.07 5.75 -21.22
N VAL A 43 0.42 4.97 -20.25
CA VAL A 43 1.30 3.82 -20.51
C VAL A 43 0.56 2.74 -21.29
N LEU A 44 -0.63 2.36 -20.86
CA LEU A 44 -1.48 1.38 -21.57
C LEU A 44 -1.78 1.88 -22.99
N ASP A 45 -2.11 3.16 -23.14
CA ASP A 45 -2.41 3.78 -24.43
C ASP A 45 -1.18 3.90 -25.34
N TYR A 46 0.00 4.17 -24.79
CA TYR A 46 1.23 4.31 -25.57
C TYR A 46 1.77 2.95 -26.03
N THR A 47 1.88 2.00 -25.09
CA THR A 47 2.44 0.67 -25.36
C THR A 47 1.50 -0.24 -26.14
N LYS A 48 0.20 0.06 -26.11
CA LYS A 48 -0.88 -0.82 -26.60
C LYS A 48 -0.92 -2.19 -25.92
N ALA A 49 -0.21 -2.34 -24.80
CA ALA A 49 -0.23 -3.56 -24.03
C ALA A 49 -1.63 -3.78 -23.44
N PRO A 50 -2.14 -5.03 -23.44
CA PRO A 50 -3.44 -5.32 -22.84
C PRO A 50 -3.40 -5.14 -21.32
N LEU A 51 -2.26 -5.39 -20.67
CA LEU A 51 -2.07 -5.33 -19.22
C LEU A 51 -0.77 -4.59 -18.87
N VAL A 52 -0.67 -4.09 -17.64
CA VAL A 52 0.56 -3.56 -17.04
C VAL A 52 0.93 -4.30 -15.76
N ASP A 53 2.21 -4.24 -15.42
CA ASP A 53 2.71 -4.57 -14.09
C ASP A 53 2.96 -3.30 -13.29
N ILE A 54 2.53 -3.30 -12.04
CA ILE A 54 2.70 -2.18 -11.12
C ILE A 54 3.55 -2.66 -9.94
N ILE A 55 4.60 -1.91 -9.62
CA ILE A 55 5.41 -2.10 -8.42
C ILE A 55 5.18 -0.87 -7.55
N GLY A 56 4.62 -1.06 -6.36
CA GLY A 56 4.43 0.01 -5.38
C GLY A 56 5.43 -0.15 -4.25
N HIS A 57 6.00 0.95 -3.78
CA HIS A 57 6.83 0.95 -2.56
C HIS A 57 6.35 2.00 -1.56
N SER A 58 6.29 1.65 -0.28
CA SER A 58 5.90 2.57 0.79
C SER A 58 4.50 3.15 0.52
N MET A 59 4.32 4.47 0.63
CA MET A 59 3.10 5.17 0.22
C MET A 59 2.70 4.91 -1.25
N GLY A 60 3.66 4.56 -2.10
CA GLY A 60 3.39 4.14 -3.47
C GLY A 60 2.47 2.92 -3.58
N VAL A 61 2.48 2.01 -2.58
CA VAL A 61 1.55 0.87 -2.52
C VAL A 61 0.11 1.35 -2.36
N THR A 62 -0.18 2.18 -1.35
CA THR A 62 -1.54 2.66 -1.09
C THR A 62 -2.04 3.63 -2.16
N LEU A 63 -1.16 4.35 -2.84
CA LEU A 63 -1.49 5.10 -4.04
C LEU A 63 -1.80 4.18 -5.24
N ALA A 64 -0.95 3.19 -5.50
CA ALA A 64 -1.17 2.20 -6.55
C ALA A 64 -2.51 1.48 -6.36
N ARG A 65 -2.81 1.03 -5.14
CA ARG A 65 -4.11 0.43 -4.81
C ARG A 65 -5.27 1.34 -5.17
N LYS A 66 -5.18 2.63 -4.84
CA LYS A 66 -6.28 3.56 -5.12
C LYS A 66 -6.45 3.87 -6.60
N ILE A 67 -5.36 4.08 -7.35
CA ILE A 67 -5.47 4.28 -8.80
C ILE A 67 -5.98 3.04 -9.51
N ILE A 68 -5.75 1.84 -8.97
CA ILE A 68 -6.27 0.59 -9.50
C ILE A 68 -7.74 0.42 -9.14
N GLN A 69 -8.12 0.54 -7.86
CA GLN A 69 -9.50 0.39 -7.41
C GLN A 69 -10.43 1.49 -7.96
N GLY A 70 -9.87 2.66 -8.30
CA GLY A 70 -10.63 3.79 -8.82
C GLY A 70 -11.56 4.44 -7.79
N GLY A 71 -12.66 5.00 -8.28
CA GLY A 71 -13.68 5.67 -7.50
C GLY A 71 -13.20 6.98 -6.85
N LYS A 72 -13.95 7.43 -5.84
CA LYS A 72 -13.77 8.75 -5.22
C LYS A 72 -12.66 8.76 -4.17
N ILE A 73 -11.93 9.86 -4.08
CA ILE A 73 -11.08 10.24 -2.95
C ILE A 73 -11.72 11.45 -2.30
N ASN A 74 -12.07 11.35 -1.02
CA ASN A 74 -12.51 12.49 -0.24
C ASN A 74 -11.28 13.09 0.46
N GLU A 75 -10.88 14.29 0.07
CA GLU A 75 -9.78 15.00 0.74
C GLU A 75 -10.22 15.58 2.09
N ASN A 76 -11.51 15.92 2.17
CA ASN A 76 -12.23 16.38 3.35
C ASN A 76 -13.74 16.22 3.10
N GLU A 77 -14.58 16.71 4.02
CA GLU A 77 -16.05 16.61 3.93
C GLU A 77 -16.68 17.31 2.71
N ARG A 78 -15.96 18.20 2.02
CA ARG A 78 -16.48 19.07 0.94
C ARG A 78 -15.75 18.90 -0.39
N THR A 79 -14.52 18.38 -0.37
CA THR A 79 -13.65 18.27 -1.54
C THR A 79 -13.39 16.80 -1.84
N TYR A 80 -13.68 16.40 -3.08
CA TYR A 80 -13.38 15.06 -3.58
C TYR A 80 -12.92 15.12 -5.04
N CYS A 81 -12.24 14.07 -5.47
CA CYS A 81 -11.99 13.78 -6.89
C CYS A 81 -12.42 12.36 -7.21
N ASP A 82 -12.60 12.07 -8.50
CA ASP A 82 -12.98 10.75 -8.99
C ASP A 82 -11.91 10.23 -9.95
N LEU A 83 -11.41 9.03 -9.68
CA LEU A 83 -10.41 8.35 -10.51
C LEU A 83 -11.05 7.52 -11.64
N GLY A 84 -12.37 7.46 -11.68
CA GLY A 84 -13.13 6.65 -12.63
C GLY A 84 -13.20 5.17 -12.24
N GLU A 85 -13.54 4.33 -13.21
CA GLU A 85 -13.71 2.89 -13.01
C GLU A 85 -12.41 2.19 -12.59
N ALA A 86 -12.57 1.03 -11.94
CA ALA A 86 -11.45 0.21 -11.55
C ALA A 86 -10.65 -0.28 -12.78
N LEU A 87 -9.32 -0.31 -12.65
CA LEU A 87 -8.37 -0.83 -13.65
C LEU A 87 -7.88 -2.23 -13.32
N ASN A 88 -8.45 -2.92 -12.34
CA ASN A 88 -7.94 -4.22 -11.90
C ASN A 88 -7.93 -5.29 -13.03
N ASN A 89 -8.78 -5.15 -14.05
CA ASN A 89 -8.76 -5.99 -15.26
C ASN A 89 -7.66 -5.61 -16.27
N ARG A 90 -6.92 -4.53 -16.03
CA ARG A 90 -5.78 -4.05 -16.82
C ARG A 90 -4.43 -4.24 -16.10
N VAL A 91 -4.42 -4.87 -14.92
CA VAL A 91 -3.20 -5.09 -14.13
C VAL A 91 -2.94 -6.58 -14.03
N LEU A 92 -1.83 -7.03 -14.62
CA LEU A 92 -1.39 -8.42 -14.54
C LEU A 92 -0.76 -8.67 -13.17
N VAL A 93 0.34 -7.97 -12.87
CA VAL A 93 1.03 -8.06 -11.58
C VAL A 93 0.92 -6.76 -10.81
N PHE A 94 0.61 -6.87 -9.51
CA PHE A 94 0.86 -5.81 -8.55
C PHE A 94 1.79 -6.30 -7.44
N LEU A 95 3.02 -5.81 -7.42
CA LEU A 95 4.01 -6.07 -6.39
C LEU A 95 4.01 -4.93 -5.37
N ALA A 96 3.58 -5.21 -4.15
CA ALA A 96 3.47 -4.24 -3.07
C ALA A 96 4.62 -4.38 -2.07
N ILE A 97 5.48 -3.38 -1.95
CA ILE A 97 6.69 -3.41 -1.11
C ILE A 97 6.57 -2.42 0.05
N SER A 98 6.63 -2.89 1.29
CA SER A 98 6.62 -2.09 2.54
C SER A 98 5.49 -1.03 2.61
N GLY A 99 4.26 -1.36 2.19
CA GLY A 99 3.17 -0.38 2.05
C GLY A 99 2.21 -0.30 3.23
N ALA A 100 2.03 0.87 3.87
CA ALA A 100 1.20 1.00 5.08
C ALA A 100 -0.34 0.93 4.85
N ASN A 101 -0.89 -0.24 4.52
CA ASN A 101 -2.30 -0.44 4.19
C ASN A 101 -3.26 -0.29 5.36
N TYR A 102 -2.78 -0.41 6.60
CA TYR A 102 -3.57 -0.23 7.82
C TYR A 102 -3.13 0.98 8.63
N GLY A 103 -2.32 1.85 8.02
CA GLY A 103 -1.77 3.05 8.65
C GLY A 103 -0.39 2.81 9.25
N LEU A 104 0.12 3.83 9.92
CA LEU A 104 1.41 3.83 10.59
C LEU A 104 1.23 4.02 12.08
N CYS A 105 2.00 3.30 12.89
CA CYS A 105 1.86 3.40 14.34
C CYS A 105 2.28 4.73 14.92
N PHE A 106 3.24 5.37 14.28
CA PHE A 106 3.55 6.76 14.56
C PHE A 106 2.33 7.70 14.40
N CYS A 107 1.37 7.35 13.53
CA CYS A 107 0.16 8.10 13.28
C CYS A 107 -1.02 7.72 14.20
N SER A 108 -0.83 6.96 15.28
CA SER A 108 -1.92 6.54 16.18
C SER A 108 -2.22 7.51 17.32
N SER A 109 -1.49 8.64 17.41
CA SER A 109 -1.59 9.60 18.51
C SER A 109 -2.25 10.89 18.02
N PRO A 110 -3.17 11.51 18.79
CA PRO A 110 -3.72 12.82 18.40
C PRO A 110 -2.65 13.89 18.12
N ALA A 111 -1.48 13.79 18.75
CA ALA A 111 -0.35 14.70 18.52
C ALA A 111 0.27 14.58 17.11
N SER A 112 0.09 13.45 16.40
CA SER A 112 0.63 13.24 15.06
C SER A 112 -0.24 13.86 13.96
N ILE A 113 -1.50 14.22 14.24
CA ILE A 113 -2.44 14.82 13.26
C ILE A 113 -1.89 16.12 12.66
N LYS A 114 -1.01 16.82 13.37
CA LYS A 114 -0.30 18.01 12.85
C LYS A 114 0.54 17.73 11.60
N TYR A 115 0.92 16.47 11.37
CA TYR A 115 1.59 16.03 10.15
C TYR A 115 0.51 15.61 9.14
N PRO A 116 0.44 16.25 7.96
CA PRO A 116 -0.52 15.87 6.92
C PRO A 116 -0.54 14.37 6.61
N THR A 117 0.61 13.69 6.69
CA THR A 117 0.70 12.23 6.48
C THR A 117 -0.11 11.40 7.46
N CYS A 118 -0.47 11.93 8.63
CA CYS A 118 -1.25 11.22 9.64
C CYS A 118 -2.71 11.70 9.72
N ASN A 119 -3.20 12.47 8.74
CA ASN A 119 -4.57 12.98 8.80
C ASN A 119 -5.63 11.85 8.67
N HIS A 120 -6.84 12.10 9.19
CA HIS A 120 -7.94 11.13 9.24
C HIS A 120 -8.67 10.89 7.91
N TYR A 121 -8.46 11.73 6.88
CA TYR A 121 -9.13 11.59 5.59
C TYR A 121 -8.26 10.83 4.61
N THR A 122 -7.09 11.39 4.28
CA THR A 122 -6.17 10.90 3.23
C THR A 122 -4.79 10.54 3.77
N GLY A 123 -4.60 10.49 5.09
CA GLY A 123 -3.34 10.09 5.71
C GLY A 123 -3.26 8.60 6.06
N PHE A 124 -2.22 8.26 6.81
CA PHE A 124 -1.93 6.95 7.40
C PHE A 124 -2.40 6.84 8.85
N TRP A 125 -3.45 7.56 9.23
CA TRP A 125 -4.08 7.40 10.54
C TRP A 125 -4.43 5.94 10.77
N SER A 126 -3.81 5.31 11.78
CA SER A 126 -3.99 3.89 12.09
C SER A 126 -5.15 3.62 13.06
N GLY A 127 -5.78 4.65 13.59
CA GLY A 127 -6.78 4.53 14.66
C GLY A 127 -6.26 5.01 16.01
N ASP A 128 -7.19 5.20 16.95
CA ASP A 128 -6.87 5.69 18.28
C ASP A 128 -6.14 4.64 19.12
N ALA A 129 -5.10 5.11 19.80
CA ALA A 129 -4.29 4.40 20.79
C ALA A 129 -5.03 4.07 22.12
N THR A 130 -6.35 4.23 22.23
CA THR A 130 -7.04 4.38 23.54
C THR A 130 -7.33 3.08 24.30
N VAL A 131 -6.89 1.93 23.81
CA VAL A 131 -6.92 0.67 24.57
C VAL A 131 -5.56 -0.01 24.32
N MET A 132 -4.75 -0.26 25.38
CA MET A 132 -3.32 -0.68 25.25
C MET A 132 -2.86 -1.89 26.09
N LYS A 133 -2.15 -2.87 25.48
CA LYS A 133 -1.49 -4.03 26.11
C LYS A 133 -0.14 -4.21 25.42
N LYS A 134 0.94 -4.19 26.19
CA LYS A 134 2.32 -4.27 25.68
C LYS A 134 2.52 -5.42 24.69
N ASN A 135 3.18 -5.15 23.56
CA ASN A 135 3.73 -6.18 22.68
C ASN A 135 4.90 -6.91 23.36
N SER A 136 5.49 -7.91 22.70
CA SER A 136 6.64 -8.67 23.21
C SER A 136 7.87 -7.81 23.50
N ALA A 137 7.96 -6.62 22.90
CA ALA A 137 9.01 -5.62 23.13
C ALA A 137 8.63 -4.60 24.23
N GLY A 138 7.49 -4.74 24.90
CA GLY A 138 7.04 -3.84 25.97
C GLY A 138 6.34 -2.56 25.48
N ASN A 139 6.21 -2.36 24.17
CA ASN A 139 5.58 -1.19 23.55
C ASN A 139 4.06 -1.35 23.48
N THR A 140 3.32 -0.30 23.79
CA THR A 140 1.85 -0.28 23.76
C THR A 140 1.28 0.28 22.45
N ILE A 141 2.06 0.92 21.58
CA ILE A 141 1.52 1.59 20.39
C ILE A 141 1.01 0.56 19.37
N CYS A 142 -0.23 0.76 18.87
CA CYS A 142 -0.94 -0.11 17.91
C CYS A 142 -1.06 -1.59 18.28
N THR A 143 -1.03 -1.95 19.55
CA THR A 143 -1.18 -3.35 19.94
C THR A 143 -2.64 -3.80 19.91
N ILE A 144 -2.90 -5.08 19.61
CA ILE A 144 -4.27 -5.64 19.63
C ILE A 144 -4.84 -5.59 21.05
N HIS A 145 -6.09 -5.13 21.15
CA HIS A 145 -6.91 -5.33 22.35
C HIS A 145 -7.91 -6.45 22.21
N ASN A 146 -7.87 -7.37 23.17
CA ASN A 146 -9.09 -7.90 23.75
C ASN A 146 -9.54 -6.89 24.81
N THR A 147 -10.67 -6.22 24.60
CA THR A 147 -11.33 -5.51 25.71
C THR A 147 -11.78 -6.55 26.73
N ALA A 148 -11.83 -6.17 28.01
CA ALA A 148 -12.27 -7.06 29.11
C ALA A 148 -13.69 -7.65 28.92
N ASN A 149 -14.45 -7.13 27.94
CA ASN A 149 -15.81 -7.55 27.60
C ASN A 149 -15.89 -8.42 26.33
N GLY A 150 -14.76 -8.89 25.79
CA GLY A 150 -14.75 -9.79 24.62
C GLY A 150 -15.13 -9.12 23.28
N THR A 151 -15.34 -7.79 23.26
CA THR A 151 -15.58 -7.03 22.03
C THR A 151 -14.26 -6.44 21.53
N THR A 152 -13.65 -7.06 20.54
CA THR A 152 -12.53 -6.46 19.79
C THR A 152 -13.09 -5.29 18.98
N GLN A 153 -12.96 -4.06 19.48
CA GLN A 153 -13.28 -2.88 18.67
C GLN A 153 -12.23 -2.77 17.57
N ARG A 154 -12.67 -2.91 16.31
CA ARG A 154 -11.77 -2.76 15.17
C ARG A 154 -11.28 -1.32 15.10
N PRO A 155 -9.98 -1.08 14.83
CA PRO A 155 -9.49 0.27 14.60
C PRO A 155 -10.22 0.90 13.42
N VAL A 156 -10.50 2.19 13.54
CA VAL A 156 -10.99 3.02 12.44
C VAL A 156 -9.78 3.77 11.89
N TYR A 157 -9.29 3.33 10.73
CA TYR A 157 -8.19 3.98 10.02
C TYR A 157 -8.65 5.31 9.41
N SER A 158 -7.76 6.00 8.71
CA SER A 158 -8.20 7.10 7.84
C SER A 158 -9.28 6.63 6.85
N GLU A 159 -10.16 7.54 6.45
CA GLU A 159 -11.24 7.26 5.50
C GLU A 159 -10.71 6.61 4.22
N TYR A 160 -9.59 7.11 3.70
CA TYR A 160 -8.90 6.56 2.55
C TYR A 160 -8.49 5.09 2.74
N LEU A 161 -7.88 4.74 3.87
CA LEU A 161 -7.48 3.36 4.16
C LEU A 161 -8.68 2.46 4.46
N MET A 162 -9.74 3.01 5.06
CA MET A 162 -11.00 2.28 5.26
C MET A 162 -11.65 1.91 3.93
N GLU A 163 -11.69 2.84 2.98
CA GLU A 163 -12.21 2.59 1.62
C GLU A 163 -11.33 1.58 0.87
N LEU A 164 -9.99 1.72 0.91
CA LEU A 164 -9.09 0.74 0.28
C LEU A 164 -9.28 -0.69 0.79
N ASN A 165 -9.63 -0.84 2.07
CA ASN A 165 -9.77 -2.13 2.73
C ASN A 165 -11.23 -2.59 2.86
N LYS A 166 -12.16 -1.91 2.18
CA LYS A 166 -13.59 -2.19 2.25
C LYS A 166 -13.90 -3.63 1.82
N LYS A 167 -14.76 -4.30 2.57
CA LYS A 167 -15.19 -5.67 2.25
C LYS A 167 -15.87 -5.67 0.87
N GLY A 168 -15.41 -6.56 -0.01
CA GLY A 168 -15.92 -6.69 -1.37
C GLY A 168 -15.23 -5.77 -2.39
N ALA A 169 -14.21 -5.01 -1.99
CA ALA A 169 -13.33 -4.34 -2.95
C ALA A 169 -12.70 -5.39 -3.90
N PRO A 170 -12.61 -5.12 -5.21
CA PRO A 170 -11.99 -6.03 -6.15
C PRO A 170 -10.51 -6.20 -5.84
N LYS A 171 -9.97 -7.39 -6.08
CA LYS A 171 -8.53 -7.65 -6.05
C LYS A 171 -7.84 -6.76 -7.09
N GLU A 172 -6.74 -6.11 -6.71
CA GLU A 172 -6.08 -5.06 -7.50
C GLU A 172 -5.39 -5.57 -8.78
N ALA A 173 -5.03 -6.85 -8.85
CA ALA A 173 -4.37 -7.42 -10.01
C ALA A 173 -4.73 -8.89 -10.17
N ALA A 174 -4.48 -9.46 -11.36
CA ALA A 174 -4.59 -10.90 -11.57
C ALA A 174 -3.67 -11.65 -10.58
N PHE A 175 -2.44 -11.17 -10.41
CA PHE A 175 -1.47 -11.62 -9.42
C PHE A 175 -1.02 -10.47 -8.51
N LEU A 176 -1.24 -10.59 -7.21
CA LEU A 176 -0.91 -9.60 -6.18
C LEU A 176 0.05 -10.23 -5.16
N PHE A 177 1.20 -9.61 -4.92
CA PHE A 177 2.19 -10.13 -3.99
C PHE A 177 2.69 -9.04 -3.05
N SER A 178 2.78 -9.33 -1.75
CA SER A 178 3.24 -8.37 -0.74
C SER A 178 4.65 -8.70 -0.25
N VAL A 179 5.51 -7.71 -0.11
CA VAL A 179 6.90 -7.85 0.35
C VAL A 179 7.15 -6.83 1.46
N TRP A 180 7.76 -7.24 2.57
CA TRP A 180 8.16 -6.31 3.64
C TRP A 180 9.30 -6.86 4.49
N SER A 181 9.78 -6.05 5.42
CA SER A 181 10.76 -6.45 6.44
C SER A 181 10.21 -6.24 7.83
N LEU A 182 10.54 -7.14 8.76
CA LEU A 182 10.26 -6.94 10.19
C LEU A 182 11.20 -5.89 10.81
N ASP A 183 12.36 -5.65 10.20
CA ASP A 183 13.35 -4.65 10.64
C ASP A 183 13.21 -3.33 9.85
N ASP A 184 12.03 -3.06 9.32
CA ASP A 184 11.70 -1.83 8.61
C ASP A 184 11.73 -0.64 9.57
N ASP A 185 12.71 0.25 9.42
CA ASP A 185 12.99 1.38 10.31
C ASP A 185 11.96 2.52 10.22
N LEU A 186 11.07 2.49 9.22
CA LEU A 186 10.01 3.50 9.03
C LEU A 186 8.64 2.96 9.45
N ILE A 187 8.27 1.78 8.97
CA ILE A 187 7.01 1.13 9.35
C ILE A 187 7.08 0.72 10.82
N SER A 188 8.22 0.13 11.23
CA SER A 188 8.51 -0.33 12.58
C SER A 188 7.48 -1.32 13.13
N ASN A 189 7.55 -1.60 14.44
CA ASN A 189 6.63 -2.47 15.16
C ASN A 189 6.42 -3.86 14.52
N ASP A 190 7.48 -4.44 13.95
CA ASP A 190 7.44 -5.72 13.22
C ASP A 190 6.38 -5.75 12.10
N ASP A 191 6.12 -4.60 11.47
CA ASP A 191 5.05 -4.36 10.48
C ASP A 191 3.62 -4.38 11.06
N TYR A 192 3.42 -4.56 12.37
CA TYR A 192 2.10 -4.73 12.95
C TYR A 192 1.36 -3.41 13.25
N VAL A 193 0.09 -3.36 12.83
CA VAL A 193 -0.88 -2.33 13.19
C VAL A 193 -2.17 -3.02 13.63
N TYR A 194 -2.49 -2.93 14.93
CA TYR A 194 -3.66 -3.56 15.57
C TYR A 194 -3.85 -5.03 15.14
N GLY A 195 -2.75 -5.77 15.10
CA GLY A 195 -2.74 -7.21 14.83
C GLY A 195 -2.71 -7.62 13.38
N LYS A 196 -2.53 -6.65 12.48
CA LYS A 196 -2.39 -6.91 11.05
C LYS A 196 -1.01 -6.44 10.60
N PRO A 197 -0.26 -7.24 9.82
CA PRO A 197 0.87 -6.71 9.07
C PRO A 197 0.37 -5.62 8.11
N THR A 198 0.80 -4.38 8.31
CA THR A 198 0.34 -3.22 7.54
C THR A 198 0.83 -3.26 6.10
N SER A 199 2.01 -3.86 5.86
CA SER A 199 2.55 -4.07 4.52
C SER A 199 1.83 -5.14 3.71
N HIS A 200 1.03 -5.99 4.35
CA HIS A 200 0.23 -6.98 3.66
C HIS A 200 -1.01 -6.35 3.01
N VAL A 201 -1.06 -6.37 1.68
CA VAL A 201 -2.25 -5.96 0.93
C VAL A 201 -3.33 -7.04 1.02
N PRO A 202 -4.60 -6.71 1.37
CA PRO A 202 -5.70 -7.66 1.25
C PRO A 202 -5.75 -8.34 -0.12
N HIS A 203 -6.08 -9.64 -0.14
CA HIS A 203 -6.13 -10.46 -1.37
C HIS A 203 -4.79 -10.78 -2.03
N SER A 204 -3.66 -10.54 -1.36
CA SER A 204 -2.35 -11.04 -1.85
C SER A 204 -2.37 -12.56 -2.01
N ASP A 205 -1.82 -13.03 -3.14
CA ASP A 205 -1.63 -14.45 -3.46
C ASP A 205 -0.44 -15.05 -2.71
N GLY A 206 0.46 -14.20 -2.20
CA GLY A 206 1.59 -14.60 -1.42
C GLY A 206 2.31 -13.42 -0.80
N SER A 207 3.29 -13.73 0.04
CA SER A 207 4.16 -12.71 0.63
C SER A 207 5.60 -13.19 0.81
N LEU A 208 6.53 -12.24 0.84
CA LEU A 208 7.93 -12.44 1.20
C LEU A 208 8.29 -11.49 2.34
N VAL A 209 8.80 -12.05 3.44
CA VAL A 209 9.10 -11.31 4.66
C VAL A 209 10.59 -11.43 4.97
N TYR A 210 11.28 -10.29 4.95
CA TYR A 210 12.65 -10.17 5.40
C TYR A 210 12.71 -9.86 6.91
N THR A 211 13.86 -10.07 7.53
CA THR A 211 14.03 -9.89 8.98
C THR A 211 15.16 -8.95 9.37
N THR A 212 15.92 -8.40 8.42
CA THR A 212 17.18 -7.67 8.71
C THR A 212 17.46 -6.48 7.80
N ILE A 213 16.51 -6.06 6.96
CA ILE A 213 16.72 -4.96 6.01
C ILE A 213 15.75 -3.81 6.29
N GLY A 214 16.24 -2.58 6.16
CA GLY A 214 15.44 -1.37 6.42
C GLY A 214 14.43 -1.05 5.32
N HIS A 215 13.66 0.01 5.53
CA HIS A 215 12.52 0.40 4.68
C HIS A 215 12.90 0.58 3.21
N MET A 216 14.00 1.26 2.93
CA MET A 216 14.44 1.49 1.55
C MET A 216 15.09 0.25 0.94
N ALA A 217 15.80 -0.53 1.76
CA ALA A 217 16.50 -1.74 1.32
C ALA A 217 15.52 -2.83 0.87
N THR A 218 14.30 -2.90 1.43
CA THR A 218 13.26 -3.83 0.93
C THR A 218 12.90 -3.60 -0.53
N LYS A 219 13.16 -2.40 -1.07
CA LYS A 219 13.06 -2.10 -2.52
C LYS A 219 14.42 -2.13 -3.22
N ASP A 220 15.45 -1.54 -2.64
CA ASP A 220 16.71 -1.29 -3.35
C ASP A 220 17.62 -2.53 -3.45
N GLU A 221 17.57 -3.42 -2.46
CA GLU A 221 18.47 -4.57 -2.35
C GLU A 221 17.82 -5.88 -2.79
N THR A 222 16.51 -5.87 -3.08
CA THR A 222 15.71 -7.08 -3.35
C THR A 222 15.30 -7.20 -4.82
N ALA A 223 15.95 -6.46 -5.72
CA ALA A 223 15.58 -6.40 -7.15
C ALA A 223 15.53 -7.78 -7.82
N SER A 224 16.40 -8.70 -7.41
CA SER A 224 16.40 -10.09 -7.92
C SER A 224 15.11 -10.83 -7.55
N ASP A 225 14.65 -10.70 -6.30
CA ASP A 225 13.41 -11.34 -5.85
C ASP A 225 12.20 -10.68 -6.50
N GLN A 226 12.19 -9.34 -6.62
CA GLN A 226 11.15 -8.61 -7.35
C GLN A 226 11.03 -9.11 -8.79
N PHE A 227 12.15 -9.23 -9.51
CA PHE A 227 12.18 -9.74 -10.87
C PHE A 227 11.63 -11.17 -10.94
N TRP A 228 12.07 -12.07 -10.05
CA TRP A 228 11.61 -13.46 -10.03
C TRP A 228 10.10 -13.60 -9.75
N ILE A 229 9.55 -12.75 -8.86
CA ILE A 229 8.12 -12.74 -8.54
C ILE A 229 7.30 -12.33 -9.77
N ILE A 230 7.75 -11.28 -10.46
CA ILE A 230 7.03 -10.68 -11.60
C ILE A 230 7.16 -11.57 -12.86
N SER A 231 8.36 -12.03 -13.19
CA SER A 231 8.66 -12.71 -14.46
C SER A 231 8.03 -14.09 -14.60
N LYS A 232 7.47 -14.65 -13.53
CA LYS A 232 6.81 -15.95 -13.53
C LYS A 232 5.36 -15.91 -13.99
N GLN A 233 4.76 -14.72 -14.03
CA GLN A 233 3.38 -14.56 -14.46
C GLN A 233 3.30 -14.51 -15.98
N LYS A 234 2.28 -15.16 -16.53
CA LYS A 234 1.98 -15.15 -17.96
C LYS A 234 0.71 -14.37 -18.21
N LEU A 235 0.62 -13.74 -19.37
CA LEU A 235 -0.65 -13.19 -19.84
C LEU A 235 -1.70 -14.33 -19.88
N PRO A 236 -2.92 -14.11 -19.37
CA PRO A 236 -4.00 -15.08 -19.47
C PRO A 236 -4.43 -15.32 -20.91
#